data_AF-A0AAW2ZBP3-F1
#
_entry.id   AF-A0AAW2ZBP3-F1
#
_cell.length_a   1.000
_cell.length_b   1.000
_cell.length_c   1.000
_cell.angle_alpha   90.00
_cell.angle_beta   90.00
_cell.angle_gamma   90.00
#
_symmetry.space_group_name_H-M   'P 1'
#
loop_
_entity.id
_entity.type
_entity.pdbx_description
1 polymer ?
#
loop_
_entity_poly.entity_id
_entity_poly.type
_entity_poly.pdbx_seq_one_letter_code
_entity_poly.pdbx_strand_id
1 'polypeptide(L)'
;MSNTPSNVATNPESKSIGSPKQEPTPVPSNKKRPWLWFKRRWRNILEQNLWGFQPIYDPVYMIALFYSMFLILLPIGIGMYFTSLRSFIVVAEQRYDDKCRQTPNNNTAPYCNTTFTITVPFDMNPPIYMYYKLYNFHQNHRLYTKSRYDRQLTGDATITVSDLSDCGNRLYYDDKLTTIDQVYMPCGVVAWSMFNDTFILSDVRNNVICNGPNPDGKNCTKSGISKAYNDLFKRGSLGRNYTTEYRNEPGHFLPDVIDEDFKVWMLTSPYPDPKKLYRIINVPMPAGVYVVFVEQKWPLASDVTKSIVLSTGNWLGGPNLIFSILNMAVGGSAFIVGTLFLFAFLTKYIVNTVRKE
;
A
#
# COMPACT_ATOMS: atom_id res chain seq x y z
N MET A 1 23.56 -43.76 -86.19
CA MET A 1 24.97 -43.38 -85.98
C MET A 1 25.17 -43.35 -84.47
N SER A 2 26.10 -44.02 -83.84
CA SER A 2 27.11 -45.01 -84.23
C SER A 2 27.70 -45.49 -82.91
N ASN A 3 27.99 -46.79 -82.83
CA ASN A 3 29.14 -47.34 -82.11
C ASN A 3 29.08 -47.35 -80.55
N THR A 4 28.72 -48.54 -80.06
CA THR A 4 29.57 -49.44 -79.24
C THR A 4 31.10 -49.31 -79.45
N PRO A 5 31.99 -49.95 -78.65
CA PRO A 5 31.84 -50.62 -77.35
C PRO A 5 33.06 -50.48 -76.36
N SER A 6 32.91 -51.15 -75.20
CA SER A 6 33.87 -52.06 -74.51
C SER A 6 35.24 -51.60 -73.99
N ASN A 7 35.47 -51.79 -72.67
CA ASN A 7 36.31 -52.86 -72.09
C ASN A 7 36.31 -52.73 -70.54
N VAL A 8 35.78 -53.66 -69.75
CA VAL A 8 36.29 -54.99 -69.30
C VAL A 8 37.40 -54.91 -68.23
N ALA A 9 37.08 -55.37 -67.01
CA ALA A 9 37.88 -56.25 -66.12
C ALA A 9 37.16 -56.38 -64.75
N THR A 10 36.34 -57.43 -64.53
CA THR A 10 36.63 -58.66 -63.77
C THR A 10 36.45 -58.61 -62.24
N ASN A 11 35.28 -59.13 -61.80
CA ASN A 11 35.05 -60.25 -60.86
C ASN A 11 35.13 -60.07 -59.32
N PRO A 12 34.47 -60.95 -58.52
CA PRO A 12 33.29 -60.58 -57.71
C PRO A 12 33.33 -61.10 -56.25
N GLU A 13 32.33 -60.78 -55.41
CA GLU A 13 31.84 -61.76 -54.41
C GLU A 13 30.45 -61.43 -53.80
N SER A 14 29.56 -62.42 -53.95
CA SER A 14 28.41 -62.88 -53.15
C SER A 14 27.32 -61.94 -52.54
N LYS A 15 26.19 -61.91 -53.25
CA LYS A 15 24.78 -62.24 -52.88
C LYS A 15 24.23 -61.97 -51.45
N SER A 16 23.11 -61.24 -51.39
CA SER A 16 21.93 -61.64 -50.60
C SER A 16 20.61 -61.25 -51.30
N ILE A 17 19.58 -62.06 -51.07
CA ILE A 17 18.39 -62.31 -51.90
C ILE A 17 17.19 -61.44 -51.45
N GLY A 18 16.33 -61.06 -52.41
CA GLY A 18 15.20 -60.15 -52.24
C GLY A 18 13.92 -60.68 -51.58
N SER A 19 13.18 -59.69 -51.06
CA SER A 19 11.74 -59.42 -50.80
C SER A 19 10.65 -60.37 -51.38
N PRO A 20 9.33 -60.25 -51.04
CA PRO A 20 8.61 -59.14 -50.36
C PRO A 20 7.41 -59.51 -49.43
N LYS A 21 6.84 -58.51 -48.73
CA LYS A 21 5.36 -58.29 -48.56
C LYS A 21 5.06 -56.92 -47.92
N GLN A 22 4.07 -56.20 -48.47
CA GLN A 22 3.58 -54.87 -48.11
C GLN A 22 2.50 -54.90 -47.02
N GLU A 23 2.43 -53.85 -46.18
CA GLU A 23 1.31 -53.55 -45.27
C GLU A 23 1.05 -52.01 -45.25
N PRO A 24 -0.21 -51.53 -45.09
CA PRO A 24 -0.69 -50.29 -45.71
C PRO A 24 -0.58 -49.03 -44.84
N THR A 25 -0.60 -47.87 -45.51
CA THR A 25 -0.55 -46.51 -44.93
C THR A 25 -1.85 -46.07 -44.27
N PRO A 26 -1.83 -45.45 -43.07
CA PRO A 26 -3.03 -44.85 -42.49
C PRO A 26 -3.18 -43.35 -42.80
N VAL A 27 -4.40 -42.95 -43.13
CA VAL A 27 -4.90 -41.58 -43.35
C VAL A 27 -4.88 -40.76 -42.04
N PRO A 28 -4.53 -39.45 -42.04
CA PRO A 28 -4.43 -38.69 -40.79
C PRO A 28 -5.81 -38.23 -40.28
N SER A 29 -6.20 -38.70 -39.09
CA SER A 29 -7.38 -38.17 -38.37
C SER A 29 -7.01 -36.93 -37.56
N ASN A 30 -7.70 -35.82 -37.84
CA ASN A 30 -7.43 -34.49 -37.32
C ASN A 30 -8.11 -34.25 -35.96
N LYS A 31 -7.65 -34.92 -34.90
CA LYS A 31 -8.02 -34.59 -33.50
C LYS A 31 -6.73 -34.40 -32.69
N LYS A 32 -6.38 -33.16 -32.36
CA LYS A 32 -5.25 -32.84 -31.48
C LYS A 32 -5.53 -33.43 -30.08
N ARG A 33 -4.99 -34.62 -29.81
CA ARG A 33 -5.14 -35.33 -28.53
C ARG A 33 -4.27 -34.65 -27.46
N PRO A 34 -4.82 -34.19 -26.32
CA PRO A 34 -4.07 -33.52 -25.24
C PRO A 34 -2.88 -34.33 -24.73
N TRP A 35 -2.98 -35.66 -24.78
CA TRP A 35 -1.94 -36.60 -24.35
C TRP A 35 -0.65 -36.52 -25.18
N LEU A 36 -0.73 -36.20 -26.47
CA LEU A 36 0.46 -36.01 -27.32
C LEU A 36 1.23 -34.73 -26.96
N TRP A 37 0.51 -33.68 -26.57
CA TRP A 37 1.12 -32.44 -26.05
C TRP A 37 1.79 -32.69 -24.70
N PHE A 38 1.12 -33.41 -23.79
CA PHE A 38 1.68 -33.80 -22.49
C PHE A 38 2.95 -34.66 -22.65
N LYS A 39 2.90 -35.68 -23.52
CA LYS A 39 4.04 -36.55 -23.81
C LYS A 39 5.22 -35.79 -24.43
N ARG A 40 4.96 -34.85 -25.35
CA ARG A 40 6.00 -34.00 -25.96
C ARG A 40 6.64 -33.05 -24.94
N ARG A 41 5.85 -32.47 -24.04
CA ARG A 41 6.35 -31.59 -22.97
C ARG A 41 7.16 -32.36 -21.93
N TRP A 42 6.69 -33.54 -21.51
CA TRP A 42 7.45 -34.43 -20.63
C TRP A 42 8.77 -34.90 -21.24
N ARG A 43 8.77 -35.23 -22.54
CA ARG A 43 10.00 -35.55 -23.25
C ARG A 43 10.98 -34.38 -23.26
N ASN A 44 10.54 -33.17 -23.59
CA ASN A 44 11.42 -31.99 -23.55
C ASN A 44 11.94 -31.66 -22.14
N ILE A 45 11.18 -31.99 -21.09
CA ILE A 45 11.64 -31.86 -19.68
C ILE A 45 12.73 -32.89 -19.39
N LEU A 46 12.49 -34.16 -19.74
CA LEU A 46 13.44 -35.27 -19.50
C LEU A 46 14.72 -35.13 -20.33
N GLU A 47 14.61 -34.61 -21.55
CA GLU A 47 15.74 -34.34 -22.48
C GLU A 47 16.42 -32.99 -22.22
N GLN A 48 15.99 -32.23 -21.21
CA GLN A 48 16.49 -30.88 -20.90
C GLN A 48 16.43 -29.89 -22.09
N ASN A 49 15.52 -30.09 -23.04
CA ASN A 49 15.35 -29.29 -24.25
C ASN A 49 14.11 -28.38 -24.14
N LEU A 50 13.99 -27.72 -22.99
CA LEU A 50 13.00 -26.69 -22.77
C LEU A 50 13.48 -25.41 -23.48
N TRP A 51 12.54 -24.66 -24.06
CA TRP A 51 12.84 -23.30 -24.51
C TRP A 51 13.30 -22.49 -23.30
N GLY A 52 14.53 -21.99 -23.35
CA GLY A 52 15.12 -21.15 -22.34
C GLY A 52 15.80 -19.96 -23.01
N PHE A 53 15.62 -18.78 -22.45
CA PHE A 53 16.42 -17.61 -22.78
C PHE A 53 17.66 -17.63 -21.90
N GLN A 54 18.84 -17.70 -22.52
CA GLN A 54 20.13 -17.71 -21.84
C GLN A 54 20.88 -16.42 -22.20
N PRO A 55 20.63 -15.30 -21.50
CA PRO A 55 21.36 -14.07 -21.74
C PRO A 55 22.83 -14.30 -21.38
N ILE A 56 23.71 -14.16 -22.36
CA ILE A 56 25.14 -14.14 -22.12
C ILE A 56 25.50 -12.70 -21.76
N TYR A 57 26.09 -12.52 -20.58
CA TYR A 57 26.45 -11.21 -20.07
C TYR A 57 27.79 -10.74 -20.65
N ASP A 58 27.78 -10.30 -21.91
CA ASP A 58 28.97 -9.70 -22.50
C ASP A 58 29.29 -8.35 -21.86
N PRO A 59 30.58 -7.99 -21.71
CA PRO A 59 31.00 -6.71 -21.14
C PRO A 59 30.37 -5.49 -21.82
N VAL A 60 30.17 -5.53 -23.14
CA VAL A 60 29.56 -4.42 -23.90
C VAL A 60 28.10 -4.21 -23.49
N TYR A 61 27.32 -5.29 -23.35
CA TYR A 61 25.93 -5.20 -22.89
C TYR A 61 25.84 -4.72 -21.44
N MET A 62 26.77 -5.15 -20.58
CA MET A 62 26.83 -4.69 -19.19
C MET A 62 27.13 -3.20 -19.06
N ILE A 63 28.12 -2.72 -19.82
CA ILE A 63 28.46 -1.29 -19.86
C ILE A 63 27.27 -0.48 -20.35
N ALA A 64 26.62 -0.90 -21.45
CA ALA A 64 25.43 -0.24 -21.98
C ALA A 64 24.28 -0.22 -20.96
N LEU A 65 24.06 -1.32 -20.24
CA LEU A 65 23.04 -1.41 -19.20
C LEU A 65 23.30 -0.43 -18.06
N PHE A 66 24.52 -0.37 -17.51
CA PHE A 66 24.85 0.56 -16.43
C PHE A 66 24.71 2.04 -16.84
N TYR A 67 25.17 2.40 -18.04
CA TYR A 67 24.97 3.76 -18.55
C TYR A 67 23.50 4.08 -18.82
N SER A 68 22.72 3.12 -19.34
CA SER A 68 21.27 3.32 -19.52
C SER A 68 20.55 3.55 -18.19
N MET A 69 20.93 2.81 -17.15
CA MET A 69 20.38 2.99 -15.81
C MET A 69 20.71 4.37 -15.24
N PHE A 70 21.94 4.86 -15.43
CA PHE A 70 22.32 6.23 -15.05
C PHE A 70 21.50 7.28 -15.81
N LEU A 71 21.40 7.16 -17.14
CA LEU A 71 20.67 8.11 -17.99
C LEU A 71 19.17 8.17 -17.69
N ILE A 72 18.59 7.12 -17.14
CA ILE A 72 17.17 7.08 -16.75
C ILE A 72 17.00 7.54 -15.30
N LEU A 73 17.76 6.98 -14.36
CA LEU A 73 17.54 7.23 -12.92
C LEU A 73 18.00 8.62 -12.50
N LEU A 74 19.05 9.19 -13.10
CA LEU A 74 19.55 10.50 -12.70
C LEU A 74 18.55 11.62 -13.03
N PRO A 75 18.01 11.74 -14.27
CA PRO A 75 17.02 12.77 -14.56
C PRO A 75 15.72 12.59 -13.78
N ILE A 76 15.26 11.35 -13.55
CA ILE A 76 14.10 11.06 -12.71
C ILE A 76 14.36 11.51 -11.27
N GLY A 77 15.51 11.15 -10.69
CA GLY A 77 15.89 11.53 -9.34
C GLY A 77 16.00 13.04 -9.16
N ILE A 78 16.63 13.74 -10.11
CA ILE A 78 16.74 15.21 -10.10
C ILE A 78 15.36 15.86 -10.25
N GLY A 79 14.54 15.39 -11.19
CA GLY A 79 13.17 15.89 -11.40
C GLY A 79 12.33 15.74 -10.14
N MET A 80 12.37 14.57 -9.50
CA MET A 80 11.65 14.31 -8.25
C MET A 80 12.21 15.11 -7.07
N TYR A 81 13.52 15.34 -7.03
CA TYR A 81 14.15 16.18 -6.00
C TYR A 81 13.64 17.62 -6.11
N PHE A 82 13.62 18.20 -7.32
CA PHE A 82 13.07 19.53 -7.53
C PHE A 82 11.57 19.58 -7.27
N THR A 83 10.77 18.60 -7.70
CA THR A 83 9.34 18.60 -7.39
C THR A 83 9.08 18.42 -5.90
N SER A 84 9.95 17.73 -5.15
CA SER A 84 9.86 17.60 -3.70
C SER A 84 10.25 18.90 -2.98
N LEU A 85 11.30 19.59 -3.42
CA LEU A 85 11.71 20.90 -2.87
C LEU A 85 10.75 22.04 -3.24
N ARG A 86 10.22 22.00 -4.46
CA ARG A 86 9.22 22.94 -4.98
C ARG A 86 7.80 22.45 -4.72
N SER A 87 7.63 21.33 -4.01
CA SER A 87 6.29 20.85 -3.69
C SER A 87 5.65 21.94 -2.85
N PHE A 88 4.61 22.58 -3.39
CA PHE A 88 3.70 23.49 -2.70
C PHE A 88 2.87 22.73 -1.65
N ILE A 89 3.48 21.74 -0.98
CA ILE A 89 2.88 21.02 0.11
C ILE A 89 3.12 21.86 1.34
N VAL A 90 2.13 22.68 1.63
CA VAL A 90 2.11 23.48 2.84
C VAL A 90 1.63 22.53 3.94
N VAL A 91 2.44 22.36 4.98
CA VAL A 91 2.08 21.60 6.16
C VAL A 91 2.03 22.56 7.33
N ALA A 92 0.87 22.66 7.99
CA ALA A 92 0.72 23.36 9.25
C ALA A 92 0.37 22.32 10.31
N GLU A 93 1.15 22.24 11.39
CA GLU A 93 0.92 21.32 12.50
C GLU A 93 0.86 22.09 13.81
N GLN A 94 -0.12 21.76 14.65
CA GLN A 94 -0.28 22.36 15.98
C GLN A 94 -0.66 21.29 17.01
N ARG A 95 0.15 21.21 18.07
CA ARG A 95 -0.11 20.39 19.26
C ARG A 95 -1.19 21.04 20.14
N TYR A 96 -2.14 20.26 20.63
CA TYR A 96 -3.30 20.78 21.39
C TYR A 96 -3.65 20.01 22.68
N ASP A 97 -2.98 18.89 22.99
CA ASP A 97 -3.25 18.10 24.21
C ASP A 97 -2.94 18.87 25.50
N ASP A 98 -1.99 19.79 25.50
CA ASP A 98 -1.62 20.63 26.65
C ASP A 98 -2.62 21.75 26.94
N LYS A 99 -3.50 22.06 25.99
CA LYS A 99 -4.41 23.22 26.06
C LYS A 99 -5.65 22.99 26.90
N CYS A 100 -5.91 21.75 27.30
CA CYS A 100 -6.93 21.50 28.29
C CYS A 100 -6.73 20.23 29.11
N ARG A 101 -7.06 20.33 30.40
CA ARG A 101 -7.18 19.20 31.31
C ARG A 101 -8.62 18.70 31.34
N GLN A 102 -8.82 17.45 30.93
CA GLN A 102 -10.11 16.77 31.10
C GLN A 102 -10.52 16.76 32.58
N THR A 103 -11.76 17.17 32.87
CA THR A 103 -12.33 17.08 34.22
C THR A 103 -13.00 15.72 34.38
N PRO A 104 -12.47 14.81 35.22
CA PRO A 104 -13.14 13.55 35.50
C PRO A 104 -14.37 13.83 36.37
N ASN A 105 -15.54 13.54 35.82
CA ASN A 105 -16.80 13.55 36.57
C ASN A 105 -17.29 12.10 36.67
N ASN A 106 -17.64 11.64 37.86
CA ASN A 106 -18.01 10.24 38.11
C ASN A 106 -19.24 9.75 37.30
N ASN A 107 -20.02 10.65 36.71
CA ASN A 107 -21.28 10.33 36.03
C ASN A 107 -21.31 10.73 34.54
N THR A 108 -20.26 11.36 34.01
CA THR A 108 -20.24 11.84 32.61
C THR A 108 -18.88 11.62 31.99
N ALA A 109 -18.84 11.33 30.69
CA ALA A 109 -17.62 11.23 29.91
C ALA A 109 -16.71 12.45 30.16
N PRO A 110 -15.41 12.26 30.44
CA PRO A 110 -14.49 13.38 30.56
C PRO A 110 -14.37 14.07 29.20
N TYR A 111 -14.72 15.35 29.15
CA TYR A 111 -14.54 16.17 27.96
C TYR A 111 -13.85 17.49 28.33
N CYS A 112 -13.23 18.12 27.33
CA CYS A 112 -12.86 19.51 27.45
C CYS A 112 -12.94 20.27 26.12
N ASN A 113 -13.50 21.47 26.18
CA ASN A 113 -13.53 22.40 25.07
C ASN A 113 -12.38 23.40 25.17
N THR A 114 -11.61 23.56 24.10
CA THR A 114 -10.57 24.59 24.02
C THR A 114 -10.46 25.13 22.60
N THR A 115 -9.96 26.35 22.49
CA THR A 115 -9.71 27.02 21.21
C THR A 115 -8.23 27.35 21.13
N PHE A 116 -7.62 27.04 19.99
CA PHE A 116 -6.24 27.40 19.72
C PHE A 116 -6.08 27.88 18.29
N THR A 117 -4.96 28.54 18.03
CA THR A 117 -4.65 29.09 16.71
C THR A 117 -3.66 28.19 15.98
N ILE A 118 -3.88 27.99 14.68
CA ILE A 118 -2.94 27.34 13.78
C ILE A 118 -2.48 28.35 12.72
N THR A 119 -1.16 28.44 12.50
CA THR A 119 -0.59 29.36 11.51
C THR A 119 -0.30 28.59 10.22
N VAL A 120 -0.91 29.05 9.13
CA VAL A 120 -0.69 28.54 7.78
C VAL A 120 0.35 29.43 7.10
N PRO A 121 1.56 28.92 6.81
CA PRO A 121 2.69 29.76 6.38
C PRO A 121 2.59 30.24 4.93
N PHE A 122 1.86 29.50 4.08
CA PHE A 122 1.71 29.78 2.65
C PHE A 122 0.28 29.44 2.20
N ASP A 123 -0.16 30.04 1.11
CA ASP A 123 -1.49 29.79 0.53
C ASP A 123 -1.67 28.31 0.19
N MET A 124 -2.78 27.73 0.68
CA MET A 124 -3.18 26.36 0.42
C MET A 124 -4.29 26.32 -0.64
N ASN A 125 -4.04 25.61 -1.74
CA ASN A 125 -5.04 25.35 -2.76
C ASN A 125 -5.80 24.03 -2.49
N PRO A 126 -7.10 23.96 -2.78
CA PRO A 126 -7.88 22.72 -2.63
C PRO A 126 -7.40 21.59 -3.57
N PRO A 127 -7.56 20.31 -3.18
CA PRO A 127 -8.10 19.84 -1.90
C PRO A 127 -7.07 19.96 -0.76
N ILE A 128 -7.52 20.51 0.37
CA ILE A 128 -6.73 20.60 1.61
C ILE A 128 -7.18 19.49 2.55
N TYR A 129 -6.25 18.75 3.11
CA TYR A 129 -6.53 17.61 3.97
C TYR A 129 -6.28 17.98 5.43
N MET A 130 -7.29 17.78 6.26
CA MET A 130 -7.21 17.93 7.71
C MET A 130 -7.00 16.57 8.34
N TYR A 131 -5.89 16.40 9.05
CA TYR A 131 -5.52 15.18 9.75
C TYR A 131 -5.48 15.42 11.26
N TYR A 132 -5.74 14.37 12.02
CA TYR A 132 -5.25 14.27 13.40
C TYR A 132 -4.04 13.34 13.42
N LYS A 133 -3.06 13.70 14.25
CA LYS A 133 -1.82 12.94 14.45
C LYS A 133 -1.68 12.64 15.93
N LEU A 134 -1.49 11.38 16.24
CA LEU A 134 -1.16 10.92 17.58
C LEU A 134 0.33 10.60 17.59
N TYR A 135 1.03 11.00 18.63
CA TYR A 135 2.41 10.60 18.85
C TYR A 135 2.49 9.53 19.93
N ASN A 136 3.43 8.61 19.77
CA ASN A 136 3.67 7.51 20.70
C ASN A 136 2.44 6.61 20.92
N PHE A 137 1.59 6.48 19.89
CA PHE A 137 0.43 5.60 19.89
C PHE A 137 0.64 4.43 18.93
N HIS A 138 1.26 3.37 19.46
CA HIS A 138 1.75 2.21 18.71
C HIS A 138 0.64 1.28 18.20
N GLN A 139 -0.10 1.71 17.17
CA GLN A 139 -1.09 0.87 16.49
C GLN A 139 -0.48 -0.39 15.86
N ASN A 140 0.82 -0.33 15.53
CA ASN A 140 1.58 -1.44 14.95
C ASN A 140 1.93 -2.55 15.96
N HIS A 141 1.60 -2.40 17.24
CA HIS A 141 1.84 -3.45 18.22
C HIS A 141 1.03 -4.71 17.85
N ARG A 142 1.70 -5.88 17.84
CA ARG A 142 1.11 -7.15 17.36
C ARG A 142 -0.23 -7.48 18.02
N LEU A 143 -0.32 -7.37 19.34
CA LEU A 143 -1.56 -7.66 20.08
C LEU A 143 -2.66 -6.63 19.81
N TYR A 144 -2.28 -5.39 19.52
CA TYR A 144 -3.24 -4.34 19.17
C TYR A 144 -3.81 -4.61 17.78
N THR A 145 -2.95 -4.75 16.77
CA THR A 145 -3.38 -5.01 15.38
C THR A 145 -4.18 -6.31 15.25
N LYS A 146 -3.85 -7.34 16.03
CA LYS A 146 -4.58 -8.62 16.04
C LYS A 146 -5.97 -8.51 16.69
N SER A 147 -6.20 -7.53 17.57
CA SER A 147 -7.44 -7.43 18.33
C SER A 147 -8.58 -6.78 17.55
N ARG A 148 -9.05 -7.49 16.52
CA ARG A 148 -10.21 -7.20 15.69
C ARG A 148 -10.63 -8.47 14.95
N TYR A 149 -11.83 -8.48 14.38
CA TYR A 149 -12.28 -9.60 13.54
C TYR A 149 -12.85 -9.11 12.21
N ASP A 150 -12.12 -9.34 11.11
CA ASP A 150 -12.40 -8.69 9.83
C ASP A 150 -13.73 -9.14 9.20
N ARG A 151 -14.17 -10.39 9.41
CA ARG A 151 -15.46 -10.87 8.88
C ARG A 151 -16.67 -10.16 9.52
N GLN A 152 -16.52 -9.73 10.77
CA GLN A 152 -17.53 -8.89 11.42
C GLN A 152 -17.65 -7.53 10.73
N LEU A 153 -16.54 -6.95 10.31
CA LEU A 153 -16.52 -5.66 9.60
C LEU A 153 -17.12 -5.77 8.19
N THR A 154 -17.00 -6.93 7.54
CA THR A 154 -17.63 -7.22 6.25
C THR A 154 -19.12 -7.52 6.34
N GLY A 155 -19.70 -7.56 7.54
CA GLY A 155 -21.13 -7.80 7.76
C GLY A 155 -21.56 -9.26 7.62
N ASP A 156 -20.66 -10.22 7.83
CA ASP A 156 -20.98 -11.65 7.77
C ASP A 156 -21.91 -12.06 8.93
N ALA A 157 -23.02 -12.72 8.60
CA ALA A 157 -24.03 -13.16 9.55
C ALA A 157 -23.76 -14.57 10.13
N THR A 158 -22.74 -15.28 9.63
CA THR A 158 -22.43 -16.67 10.00
C THR A 158 -21.43 -16.80 11.16
N ILE A 159 -21.09 -15.67 11.79
CA ILE A 159 -20.03 -15.59 12.80
C ILE A 159 -20.47 -16.26 14.10
N THR A 160 -19.60 -17.13 14.63
CA THR A 160 -19.79 -17.75 15.94
C THR A 160 -18.86 -17.14 16.97
N VAL A 161 -19.23 -17.28 18.25
CA VAL A 161 -18.44 -16.73 19.38
C VAL A 161 -17.01 -17.28 19.41
N SER A 162 -16.80 -18.55 19.01
CA SER A 162 -15.47 -19.17 18.93
C SER A 162 -14.54 -18.51 17.92
N ASP A 163 -15.10 -17.91 16.86
CA ASP A 163 -14.30 -17.26 15.81
C ASP A 163 -13.69 -15.93 16.27
N LEU A 164 -14.27 -15.32 17.32
CA LEU A 164 -13.93 -13.99 17.80
C LEU A 164 -12.86 -14.00 18.91
N SER A 165 -12.13 -15.11 19.06
CA SER A 165 -11.07 -15.26 20.07
C SER A 165 -9.97 -14.19 19.99
N ASP A 166 -9.73 -13.66 18.78
CA ASP A 166 -8.73 -12.61 18.54
C ASP A 166 -9.11 -11.25 19.15
N CYS A 167 -10.40 -10.99 19.41
CA CYS A 167 -10.85 -9.76 20.09
C CYS A 167 -10.48 -9.72 21.59
N GLY A 168 -10.00 -10.83 22.16
CA GLY A 168 -9.49 -10.90 23.53
C GLY A 168 -10.52 -10.43 24.56
N ASN A 169 -10.08 -9.62 25.51
CA ASN A 169 -10.92 -9.16 26.63
C ASN A 169 -11.98 -8.10 26.22
N ARG A 170 -11.98 -7.64 24.96
CA ARG A 170 -12.95 -6.67 24.44
C ARG A 170 -13.97 -7.35 23.53
N LEU A 171 -14.44 -8.52 23.96
CA LEU A 171 -15.39 -9.36 23.22
C LEU A 171 -16.85 -9.16 23.64
N TYR A 172 -17.13 -9.13 24.94
CA TYR A 172 -18.51 -9.14 25.47
C TYR A 172 -18.90 -7.85 26.18
N TYR A 173 -20.20 -7.54 26.12
CA TYR A 173 -20.81 -6.51 26.94
C TYR A 173 -20.85 -6.92 28.41
N ASP A 174 -21.22 -8.17 28.75
CA ASP A 174 -21.26 -8.68 30.12
C ASP A 174 -20.56 -10.05 30.24
N ASP A 175 -19.96 -10.33 31.39
CA ASP A 175 -19.17 -11.55 31.66
C ASP A 175 -20.06 -12.78 31.91
N LYS A 176 -21.38 -12.58 32.01
CA LYS A 176 -22.34 -13.60 32.49
C LYS A 176 -23.04 -14.38 31.38
N LEU A 177 -22.95 -13.96 30.11
CA LEU A 177 -23.78 -14.49 29.02
C LEU A 177 -22.96 -14.58 27.71
N THR A 178 -22.65 -15.80 27.29
CA THR A 178 -21.77 -16.14 26.15
C THR A 178 -22.52 -16.26 24.82
N THR A 179 -23.56 -15.46 24.60
CA THR A 179 -24.35 -15.49 23.36
C THR A 179 -23.85 -14.45 22.34
N ILE A 180 -24.07 -14.71 21.04
CA ILE A 180 -23.69 -13.79 19.95
C ILE A 180 -24.34 -12.40 20.12
N ASP A 181 -25.53 -12.36 20.71
CA ASP A 181 -26.27 -11.14 21.02
C ASP A 181 -25.61 -10.26 22.08
N GLN A 182 -24.54 -10.71 22.74
CA GLN A 182 -23.80 -9.93 23.74
C GLN A 182 -22.41 -9.50 23.28
N VAL A 183 -21.99 -9.93 22.11
CA VAL A 183 -20.72 -9.56 21.51
C VAL A 183 -20.76 -8.08 21.09
N TYR A 184 -19.64 -7.38 21.28
CA TYR A 184 -19.45 -6.04 20.73
C TYR A 184 -19.36 -6.13 19.21
N MET A 185 -20.12 -5.29 18.50
CA MET A 185 -20.05 -5.18 17.05
C MET A 185 -19.77 -3.72 16.68
N PRO A 186 -18.52 -3.36 16.36
CA PRO A 186 -17.30 -4.18 16.23
C PRO A 186 -16.62 -4.55 17.57
N CYS A 187 -15.94 -5.71 17.63
CA CYS A 187 -15.17 -6.16 18.79
C CYS A 187 -13.67 -5.81 18.69
N GLY A 188 -12.98 -5.88 19.83
CA GLY A 188 -11.53 -5.77 19.93
C GLY A 188 -11.02 -4.38 20.29
N VAL A 189 -9.74 -4.32 20.70
CA VAL A 189 -9.14 -3.09 21.25
C VAL A 189 -8.94 -2.02 20.17
N VAL A 190 -8.82 -2.41 18.89
CA VAL A 190 -8.70 -1.44 17.79
C VAL A 190 -9.96 -0.59 17.70
N ALA A 191 -11.13 -1.21 17.64
CA ALA A 191 -12.41 -0.50 17.61
C ALA A 191 -12.67 0.27 18.91
N TRP A 192 -12.39 -0.35 20.06
CA TRP A 192 -12.56 0.28 21.37
C TRP A 192 -11.69 1.54 21.55
N SER A 193 -10.51 1.62 20.96
CA SER A 193 -9.65 2.81 21.14
C SER A 193 -9.91 3.92 20.12
N MET A 194 -11.04 3.89 19.40
CA MET A 194 -11.35 4.86 18.35
C MET A 194 -11.24 6.30 18.82
N PHE A 195 -10.57 7.10 18.00
CA PHE A 195 -10.43 8.54 18.20
C PHE A 195 -11.79 9.25 18.08
N ASN A 196 -12.15 10.05 19.09
CA ASN A 196 -13.46 10.70 19.18
C ASN A 196 -13.40 12.19 19.54
N ASP A 197 -12.24 12.86 19.46
CA ASP A 197 -12.19 14.33 19.53
C ASP A 197 -12.86 14.93 18.29
N THR A 198 -13.44 16.11 18.43
CA THR A 198 -14.04 16.83 17.32
C THR A 198 -13.38 18.18 17.09
N PHE A 199 -13.29 18.58 15.81
CA PHE A 199 -12.63 19.82 15.40
C PHE A 199 -13.56 20.70 14.58
N ILE A 200 -13.56 21.99 14.86
CA ILE A 200 -14.21 23.01 14.05
C ILE A 200 -13.15 24.05 13.67
N LEU A 201 -12.93 24.22 12.37
CA LEU A 201 -11.97 25.17 11.82
C LEU A 201 -12.70 26.43 11.36
N SER A 202 -12.17 27.58 11.76
CA SER A 202 -12.72 28.90 11.44
C SER A 202 -11.63 29.90 11.10
N ASP A 203 -12.01 30.94 10.35
CA ASP A 203 -11.20 32.13 10.13
C ASP A 203 -11.13 32.98 11.42
N VAL A 204 -10.19 33.93 11.52
CA VAL A 204 -10.06 34.87 12.64
C VAL A 204 -11.32 35.74 12.86
N ARG A 205 -12.19 35.83 11.86
CA ARG A 205 -13.50 36.49 11.92
C ARG A 205 -14.63 35.58 12.43
N ASN A 206 -14.30 34.40 12.96
CA ASN A 206 -15.26 33.35 13.38
C ASN A 206 -16.15 32.80 12.26
N ASN A 207 -15.75 32.97 11.00
CA ASN A 207 -16.43 32.32 9.88
C ASN A 207 -16.01 30.84 9.83
N VAL A 208 -16.96 29.92 9.95
CA VAL A 208 -16.69 28.48 9.94
C VAL A 208 -16.27 28.05 8.53
N ILE A 209 -15.06 27.50 8.42
CA ILE A 209 -14.50 26.94 7.19
C ILE A 209 -14.87 25.46 7.11
N CYS A 210 -14.72 24.73 8.22
CA CYS A 210 -15.12 23.35 8.29
C CYS A 210 -15.65 22.99 9.67
N ASN A 211 -16.87 22.46 9.70
CA ASN A 211 -17.45 21.84 10.88
C ASN A 211 -17.21 20.33 10.83
N GLY A 212 -16.27 19.83 11.64
CA GLY A 212 -15.88 18.42 11.67
C GLY A 212 -17.04 17.46 11.97
N PRO A 213 -17.80 17.67 13.07
CA PRO A 213 -18.98 16.86 13.38
C PRO A 213 -20.01 16.79 12.26
N ASN A 214 -20.39 17.95 11.73
CA ASN A 214 -21.44 18.09 10.72
C ASN A 214 -20.91 18.88 9.51
N PRO A 215 -20.18 18.22 8.59
CA PRO A 215 -19.60 18.91 7.45
C PRO A 215 -20.66 19.25 6.41
N ASP A 216 -20.65 20.50 5.94
CA ASP A 216 -21.68 21.04 5.02
C ASP A 216 -21.64 20.46 3.61
N GLY A 217 -20.63 19.65 3.27
CA GLY A 217 -20.41 19.06 1.94
C GLY A 217 -19.89 20.06 0.90
N LYS A 218 -20.12 21.36 1.08
CA LYS A 218 -19.63 22.44 0.21
C LYS A 218 -18.19 22.83 0.54
N ASN A 219 -17.97 23.35 1.76
CA ASN A 219 -16.65 23.84 2.17
C ASN A 219 -15.74 22.72 2.66
N CYS A 220 -16.31 21.71 3.32
CA CYS A 220 -15.60 20.50 3.68
C CYS A 220 -16.48 19.26 3.62
N THR A 221 -15.86 18.12 3.40
CA THR A 221 -16.50 16.83 3.22
C THR A 221 -15.91 15.80 4.18
N LYS A 222 -16.80 15.01 4.79
CA LYS A 222 -16.46 13.72 5.40
C LYS A 222 -16.47 12.60 4.36
N SER A 223 -17.30 12.71 3.33
CA SER A 223 -17.36 11.68 2.29
C SER A 223 -16.11 11.66 1.42
N GLY A 224 -15.57 10.47 1.21
CA GLY A 224 -14.40 10.22 0.37
C GLY A 224 -13.09 10.05 1.14
N ILE A 225 -13.08 10.18 2.47
CA ILE A 225 -11.86 9.96 3.27
C ILE A 225 -11.48 8.49 3.34
N SER A 226 -12.44 7.58 3.18
CA SER A 226 -12.22 6.12 3.19
C SER A 226 -12.43 5.44 1.84
N LYS A 227 -12.42 6.19 0.72
CA LYS A 227 -12.83 5.68 -0.62
C LYS A 227 -12.15 4.38 -1.03
N ALA A 228 -10.87 4.20 -0.70
CA ALA A 228 -10.08 3.02 -1.07
C ALA A 228 -10.54 1.70 -0.40
N TYR A 229 -11.35 1.77 0.65
CA TYR A 229 -11.68 0.60 1.49
C TYR A 229 -13.18 0.43 1.75
N ASN A 230 -14.03 1.18 1.05
CA ASN A 230 -15.48 1.14 1.27
C ASN A 230 -16.08 -0.26 1.11
N ASP A 231 -15.51 -1.10 0.25
CA ASP A 231 -16.01 -2.46 -0.01
C ASP A 231 -15.70 -3.45 1.13
N LEU A 232 -14.75 -3.13 2.02
CA LEU A 232 -14.34 -3.97 3.15
C LEU A 232 -15.28 -3.84 4.35
N PHE A 233 -16.07 -2.77 4.42
CA PHE A 233 -16.90 -2.45 5.57
C PHE A 233 -18.36 -2.40 5.16
N LYS A 234 -19.15 -3.37 5.62
CA LYS A 234 -20.57 -3.49 5.28
C LYS A 234 -21.40 -3.70 6.54
N ARG A 235 -22.61 -3.17 6.53
CA ARG A 235 -23.56 -3.39 7.62
C ARG A 235 -24.10 -4.80 7.53
N GLY A 236 -23.75 -5.63 8.51
CA GLY A 236 -24.31 -6.97 8.69
C GLY A 236 -25.66 -6.94 9.39
N SER A 237 -26.38 -8.07 9.31
CA SER A 237 -27.67 -8.28 10.01
C SER A 237 -27.53 -8.49 11.51
N LEU A 238 -26.32 -8.78 11.99
CA LEU A 238 -25.99 -9.00 13.40
C LEU A 238 -25.72 -7.69 14.16
N GLY A 239 -25.55 -6.56 13.47
CA GLY A 239 -25.26 -5.27 14.09
C GLY A 239 -26.43 -4.75 14.94
N ARG A 240 -26.22 -4.64 16.26
CA ARG A 240 -27.15 -3.97 17.17
C ARG A 240 -27.18 -2.44 16.92
N ASN A 241 -28.21 -1.77 17.43
CA ASN A 241 -28.32 -0.31 17.41
C ASN A 241 -27.05 0.33 18.00
N TYR A 242 -26.35 1.14 17.18
CA TYR A 242 -25.08 1.81 17.48
C TYR A 242 -25.16 2.91 18.56
N THR A 243 -26.26 2.97 19.29
CA THR A 243 -26.48 3.91 20.41
C THR A 243 -26.01 3.35 21.75
N THR A 244 -25.37 2.17 21.75
CA THR A 244 -24.83 1.54 22.96
C THR A 244 -23.43 2.02 23.26
N GLU A 245 -23.17 2.37 24.52
CA GLU A 245 -21.83 2.67 25.03
C GLU A 245 -21.08 1.39 25.40
N TYR A 246 -19.75 1.46 25.41
CA TYR A 246 -18.94 0.40 26.02
C TYR A 246 -19.23 0.30 27.52
N ARG A 247 -19.27 -0.93 28.04
CA ARG A 247 -19.56 -1.15 29.46
C ARG A 247 -18.54 -0.41 30.35
N ASN A 248 -19.07 0.28 31.36
CA ASN A 248 -18.31 1.07 32.34
C ASN A 248 -17.51 2.23 31.72
N GLU A 249 -17.86 2.67 30.51
CA GLU A 249 -17.20 3.76 29.79
C GLU A 249 -18.26 4.79 29.34
N PRO A 250 -18.74 5.67 30.24
CA PRO A 250 -19.81 6.60 29.92
C PRO A 250 -19.41 7.54 28.78
N GLY A 251 -20.30 7.73 27.80
CA GLY A 251 -20.11 8.52 26.58
C GLY A 251 -19.09 7.98 25.58
N HIS A 252 -18.61 6.75 25.78
CA HIS A 252 -17.80 6.03 24.82
C HIS A 252 -18.68 5.10 23.98
N PHE A 253 -19.23 5.64 22.89
CA PHE A 253 -20.16 4.92 22.02
C PHE A 253 -19.47 3.88 21.14
N LEU A 254 -20.18 2.79 20.87
CA LEU A 254 -19.78 1.84 19.84
C LEU A 254 -19.77 2.53 18.46
N PRO A 255 -18.69 2.39 17.68
CA PRO A 255 -18.63 3.03 16.38
C PRO A 255 -19.49 2.31 15.34
N ASP A 256 -20.05 3.08 14.42
CA ASP A 256 -20.74 2.53 13.25
C ASP A 256 -19.72 2.04 12.22
N VAL A 257 -19.86 0.78 11.79
CA VAL A 257 -18.97 0.13 10.82
C VAL A 257 -18.98 0.83 9.47
N ILE A 258 -20.10 1.47 9.09
CA ILE A 258 -20.19 2.22 7.83
C ILE A 258 -19.51 3.58 7.93
N ASP A 259 -19.28 4.10 9.14
CA ASP A 259 -18.77 5.45 9.31
C ASP A 259 -17.35 5.58 8.72
N GLU A 260 -17.13 6.61 7.89
CA GLU A 260 -15.83 6.79 7.23
C GLU A 260 -14.72 7.08 8.26
N ASP A 261 -15.03 7.78 9.36
CA ASP A 261 -14.07 8.02 10.45
C ASP A 261 -13.63 6.70 11.09
N PHE A 262 -14.57 5.77 11.30
CA PHE A 262 -14.28 4.44 11.82
C PHE A 262 -13.45 3.61 10.84
N LYS A 263 -13.78 3.63 9.54
CA LYS A 263 -12.98 2.94 8.52
C LYS A 263 -11.54 3.44 8.47
N VAL A 264 -11.34 4.76 8.52
CA VAL A 264 -10.00 5.37 8.58
C VAL A 264 -9.26 4.93 9.84
N TRP A 265 -9.94 4.83 10.98
CA TRP A 265 -9.35 4.39 12.23
C TRP A 265 -8.90 2.92 12.21
N MET A 266 -9.77 2.02 11.72
CA MET A 266 -9.52 0.57 11.68
C MET A 266 -8.34 0.16 10.81
N LEU A 267 -7.93 1.00 9.87
CA LEU A 267 -6.70 0.85 9.11
C LEU A 267 -5.50 1.17 10.00
N THR A 268 -4.96 0.19 10.72
CA THR A 268 -3.84 0.40 11.64
C THR A 268 -2.63 1.00 10.94
N SER A 269 -1.98 1.98 11.59
CA SER A 269 -0.74 2.57 11.09
C SER A 269 0.43 1.61 11.32
N PRO A 270 1.33 1.43 10.35
CA PRO A 270 2.58 0.68 10.57
C PRO A 270 3.60 1.48 11.40
N TYR A 271 3.40 2.79 11.54
CA TYR A 271 4.27 3.70 12.29
C TYR A 271 3.73 3.98 13.71
N PRO A 272 4.62 4.30 14.67
CA PRO A 272 4.27 4.60 16.06
C PRO A 272 3.46 5.90 16.22
N ASP A 273 3.54 6.80 15.23
CA ASP A 273 2.83 8.08 15.23
C ASP A 273 1.77 8.08 14.12
N PRO A 274 0.57 7.52 14.35
CA PRO A 274 -0.45 7.44 13.33
C PRO A 274 -0.95 8.83 12.95
N LYS A 275 -0.93 9.11 11.65
CA LYS A 275 -1.59 10.25 11.02
C LYS A 275 -2.81 9.77 10.27
N LYS A 276 -4.00 10.26 10.63
CA LYS A 276 -5.29 9.80 10.09
C LYS A 276 -6.05 10.97 9.48
N LEU A 277 -6.67 10.74 8.33
CA LEU A 277 -7.44 11.76 7.63
C LEU A 277 -8.77 11.98 8.36
N TYR A 278 -9.06 13.23 8.72
CA TYR A 278 -10.32 13.62 9.34
C TYR A 278 -11.27 14.19 8.29
N ARG A 279 -10.94 15.32 7.65
CA ARG A 279 -11.82 15.99 6.68
C ARG A 279 -11.04 16.48 5.47
N ILE A 280 -11.75 16.63 4.36
CA ILE A 280 -11.25 17.25 3.14
C ILE A 280 -11.90 18.62 3.02
N ILE A 281 -11.10 19.67 2.93
CA ILE A 281 -11.54 21.05 2.75
C ILE A 281 -11.39 21.40 1.26
N ASN A 282 -12.49 21.82 0.66
CA ASN A 282 -12.63 22.08 -0.77
C ASN A 282 -12.54 23.57 -1.12
N VAL A 283 -12.25 24.42 -0.13
CA VAL A 283 -12.10 25.87 -0.28
C VAL A 283 -10.65 26.29 -0.07
N PRO A 284 -10.14 27.27 -0.84
CA PRO A 284 -8.77 27.75 -0.69
C PRO A 284 -8.58 28.42 0.67
N MET A 285 -7.39 28.26 1.24
CA MET A 285 -7.02 28.88 2.51
C MET A 285 -5.76 29.72 2.30
N PRO A 286 -5.85 31.07 2.27
CA PRO A 286 -4.66 31.91 2.18
C PRO A 286 -3.76 31.76 3.41
N ALA A 287 -2.50 32.17 3.28
CA ALA A 287 -1.55 32.26 4.36
C ALA A 287 -2.10 33.16 5.46
N GLY A 288 -2.02 32.71 6.71
CA GLY A 288 -2.61 33.43 7.83
C GLY A 288 -2.82 32.56 9.05
N VAL A 289 -3.45 33.15 10.05
CA VAL A 289 -3.81 32.47 11.31
C VAL A 289 -5.25 32.01 11.21
N TYR A 290 -5.52 30.78 11.65
CA TYR A 290 -6.86 30.21 11.72
C TYR A 290 -7.15 29.75 13.14
N VAL A 291 -8.42 29.73 13.51
CA VAL A 291 -8.88 29.31 14.84
C VAL A 291 -9.48 27.93 14.76
N VAL A 292 -8.98 27.01 15.58
CA VAL A 292 -9.49 25.65 15.74
C VAL A 292 -10.15 25.55 17.10
N PHE A 293 -11.45 25.30 17.10
CA PHE A 293 -12.17 24.84 18.28
C PHE A 293 -12.08 23.32 18.33
N VAL A 294 -11.68 22.77 19.48
CA VAL A 294 -11.61 21.33 19.71
C VAL A 294 -12.43 20.96 20.94
N GLU A 295 -13.25 19.93 20.78
CA GLU A 295 -13.88 19.22 21.89
C GLU A 295 -13.10 17.92 22.10
N GLN A 296 -12.26 17.90 23.12
CA GLN A 296 -11.42 16.77 23.49
C GLN A 296 -12.21 15.77 24.32
N LYS A 297 -12.60 14.65 23.71
CA LYS A 297 -13.29 13.53 24.37
C LYS A 297 -12.39 12.33 24.56
N TRP A 298 -11.33 12.22 23.76
CA TRP A 298 -10.44 11.08 23.75
C TRP A 298 -9.46 11.19 24.92
N PRO A 299 -9.34 10.14 25.77
CA PRO A 299 -8.61 10.22 27.03
C PRO A 299 -7.13 10.51 26.80
N LEU A 300 -6.57 11.38 27.64
CA LEU A 300 -5.13 11.65 27.65
C LEU A 300 -4.40 10.50 28.37
N ALA A 301 -3.85 9.54 27.62
CA ALA A 301 -2.83 8.65 28.17
C ALA A 301 -1.55 9.47 28.43
N SER A 302 -0.84 9.21 29.54
CA SER A 302 0.27 10.06 30.02
C SER A 302 1.36 10.34 29.00
N ASP A 303 1.57 9.42 28.05
CA ASP A 303 2.69 9.45 27.11
C ASP A 303 2.27 9.73 25.66
N VAL A 304 0.97 9.96 25.41
CA VAL A 304 0.41 10.20 24.07
C VAL A 304 0.16 11.70 23.88
N THR A 305 0.70 12.26 22.79
CA THR A 305 0.45 13.67 22.43
C THR A 305 -0.41 13.77 21.18
N LYS A 306 -1.18 14.86 21.06
CA LYS A 306 -2.20 15.02 20.02
C LYS A 306 -1.96 16.33 19.25
N SER A 307 -1.90 16.20 17.93
CA SER A 307 -1.76 17.34 17.02
C SER A 307 -2.82 17.31 15.93
N ILE A 308 -3.21 18.49 15.47
CA ILE A 308 -3.92 18.66 14.21
C ILE A 308 -2.91 19.04 13.12
N VAL A 309 -3.09 18.51 11.92
CA VAL A 309 -2.24 18.78 10.77
C VAL A 309 -3.09 19.15 9.56
N LEU A 310 -2.82 20.30 8.96
CA LEU A 310 -3.37 20.70 7.66
C LEU A 310 -2.29 20.49 6.61
N SER A 311 -2.63 19.83 5.50
CA SER A 311 -1.70 19.58 4.41
C SER A 311 -2.40 19.70 3.06
N THR A 312 -1.77 20.35 2.09
CA THR A 312 -2.16 20.21 0.68
C THR A 312 -1.65 18.88 0.12
N GLY A 313 -2.31 18.36 -0.92
CA GLY A 313 -1.88 17.15 -1.61
C GLY A 313 -1.24 17.45 -2.96
N ASN A 314 -0.18 16.71 -3.30
CA ASN A 314 0.35 16.66 -4.66
C ASN A 314 0.11 15.28 -5.29
N TRP A 315 0.29 15.16 -6.61
CA TRP A 315 0.11 13.90 -7.33
C TRP A 315 1.04 12.76 -6.86
N LEU A 316 2.20 13.11 -6.29
CA LEU A 316 3.16 12.17 -5.67
C LEU A 316 2.86 11.90 -4.19
N GLY A 317 1.81 12.49 -3.64
CA GLY A 317 1.48 12.47 -2.22
C GLY A 317 2.22 13.54 -1.42
N GLY A 318 2.69 13.17 -0.22
CA GLY A 318 3.46 14.04 0.68
C GLY A 318 4.92 14.26 0.21
N PRO A 319 5.65 15.21 0.83
CA PRO A 319 7.06 15.43 0.52
C PRO A 319 7.87 14.17 0.85
N ASN A 320 8.53 13.59 -0.15
CA ASN A 320 9.31 12.35 -0.01
C ASN A 320 10.69 12.52 -0.66
N LEU A 321 11.62 13.13 0.09
CA LEU A 321 12.98 13.36 -0.39
C LEU A 321 13.79 12.06 -0.56
N ILE A 322 13.50 11.05 0.26
CA ILE A 322 14.25 9.79 0.31
C ILE A 322 14.26 9.10 -1.04
N PHE A 323 13.10 9.00 -1.70
CA PHE A 323 12.99 8.33 -3.00
C PHE A 323 13.84 9.04 -4.07
N SER A 324 13.84 10.36 -4.07
CA SER A 324 14.65 11.16 -4.99
C SER A 324 16.15 10.92 -4.76
N ILE A 325 16.59 10.96 -3.49
CA ILE A 325 17.99 10.71 -3.11
C ILE A 325 18.42 9.29 -3.51
N LEU A 326 17.58 8.28 -3.27
CA LEU A 326 17.87 6.89 -3.64
C LEU A 326 18.07 6.73 -5.15
N ASN A 327 17.21 7.32 -5.98
CA ASN A 327 17.36 7.26 -7.44
C ASN A 327 18.67 7.91 -7.90
N MET A 328 19.02 9.07 -7.34
CA MET A 328 20.28 9.75 -7.65
C MET A 328 21.50 8.93 -7.19
N ALA A 329 21.45 8.34 -6.00
CA ALA A 329 22.54 7.52 -5.47
C ALA A 329 22.74 6.24 -6.28
N VAL A 330 21.66 5.53 -6.61
CA VAL A 330 21.72 4.30 -7.44
C VAL A 330 22.19 4.64 -8.85
N GLY A 331 21.64 5.69 -9.47
CA GLY A 331 22.10 6.17 -10.78
C GLY A 331 23.58 6.55 -10.78
N GLY A 332 24.04 7.32 -9.79
CA GLY A 332 25.45 7.69 -9.63
C GLY A 332 26.36 6.47 -9.43
N SER A 333 25.94 5.50 -8.62
CA SER A 333 26.68 4.24 -8.44
C SER A 333 26.78 3.43 -9.74
N ALA A 334 25.72 3.41 -10.55
CA ALA A 334 25.69 2.76 -11.86
C ALA A 334 26.72 3.38 -12.80
N PHE A 335 26.82 4.70 -12.82
CA PHE A 335 27.80 5.42 -13.63
C PHE A 335 29.24 5.08 -13.24
N ILE A 336 29.52 5.06 -11.93
CA ILE A 336 30.86 4.69 -11.41
C ILE A 336 31.20 3.26 -11.82
N VAL A 337 30.30 2.31 -11.60
CA VAL A 337 30.50 0.90 -11.97
C VAL A 337 30.67 0.76 -13.48
N GLY A 338 29.81 1.39 -14.29
CA GLY A 338 29.92 1.38 -15.76
C GLY A 338 31.25 1.93 -16.27
N THR A 339 31.77 2.99 -15.62
CA THR A 339 33.08 3.58 -15.93
C THR A 339 34.23 2.62 -15.60
N LEU A 340 34.18 1.94 -14.44
CA LEU A 340 35.17 0.93 -14.06
C LEU A 340 35.17 -0.27 -15.02
N PHE A 341 33.99 -0.76 -15.40
CA PHE A 341 33.87 -1.84 -16.39
C PHE A 341 34.40 -1.43 -17.76
N LEU A 342 34.10 -0.20 -18.20
CA LEU A 342 34.63 0.34 -19.45
C LEU A 342 36.17 0.41 -19.41
N PHE A 343 36.74 0.92 -18.31
CA PHE A 343 38.19 0.97 -18.13
C PHE A 343 38.84 -0.42 -18.14
N ALA A 344 38.28 -1.38 -17.40
CA ALA A 344 38.77 -2.76 -17.38
C ALA A 344 38.66 -3.45 -18.75
N PHE A 345 37.57 -3.18 -19.49
CA PHE A 345 37.37 -3.71 -20.84
C PHE A 345 38.40 -3.13 -21.82
N LEU A 346 38.62 -1.81 -21.80
CA LEU A 346 39.58 -1.14 -22.68
C LEU A 346 41.02 -1.58 -22.39
N THR A 347 41.42 -1.65 -21.12
CA THR A 347 42.77 -2.13 -20.74
C THR A 347 43.01 -3.56 -21.20
N LYS A 348 42.06 -4.47 -20.99
CA LYS A 348 42.14 -5.85 -21.49
C LYS A 348 42.17 -5.92 -23.02
N TYR A 349 41.39 -5.08 -23.70
CA TYR A 349 41.38 -4.99 -25.16
C TYR A 349 42.74 -4.55 -25.70
N ILE A 350 43.31 -3.46 -25.16
CA ILE A 350 44.62 -2.93 -25.57
C ILE A 350 45.73 -3.96 -25.32
N VAL A 351 45.79 -4.58 -24.14
CA VAL A 351 46.80 -5.60 -23.82
C VAL A 351 46.73 -6.78 -24.78
N ASN A 352 45.52 -7.21 -25.15
CA ASN A 352 45.34 -8.31 -26.10
C ASN A 352 45.74 -7.92 -27.52
N THR A 353 45.56 -6.66 -27.92
CA THR A 353 46.01 -6.16 -29.24
C THR A 353 47.53 -6.08 -29.29
N VAL A 354 48.17 -5.49 -28.26
CA VAL A 354 49.64 -5.38 -28.18
C VAL A 354 50.32 -6.74 -28.09
N ARG A 355 49.69 -7.77 -27.50
CA ARG A 355 50.25 -9.13 -27.45
C ARG A 355 50.14 -9.87 -28.80
N LYS A 356 49.27 -9.41 -29.72
CA LYS A 356 49.07 -10.02 -31.03
C LYS A 356 49.96 -9.44 -32.12
N GLU A 357 50.46 -8.22 -31.91
CA GLU A 357 51.59 -7.64 -32.65
C GLU A 357 52.92 -8.17 -32.07
#